data_AF-A0A182ETG7-F1
#
_entry.id   AF-A0A182ETG7-F1
#
_cell.length_a   1.000
_cell.length_b   1.000
_cell.length_c   1.000
_cell.angle_alpha   90.00
_cell.angle_beta   90.00
_cell.angle_gamma   90.00
#
_symmetry.space_group_name_H-M   'P 1'
#
loop_
_entity.id
_entity.type
_entity.pdbx_description
1 polymer ?
#
loop_
_entity_poly.entity_id
_entity_poly.type
_entity_poly.pdbx_seq_one_letter_code
_entity_poly.pdbx_strand_id
1 'polypeptide(L)'
;MLNIVNGYVATSWMTENSTVPTVTTRTVTYNMSLNNTFGPKSTSVTEKQTCHAFHVADDGFSVMKEIQNSGIPYGDNFIVQCTYCIIRSDNTHSRLLIHGAMVQKKSIWGIIKGIIEKSTYSGLETYYMVLEETLKLLCEGSNEPKQTTVLPESEATNSIINNLIPNKLLKGYANIDISFLSTKIVGIEKRKKNK
;
A
#
# COMPACT_ATOMS: atom_id res chain seq x y z
N MET A 1 -6.30 16.89 6.38
CA MET A 1 -5.42 17.11 5.22
C MET A 1 -4.75 15.79 4.87
N LEU A 2 -4.85 15.34 3.63
CA LEU A 2 -4.20 14.11 3.16
C LEU A 2 -2.68 14.32 3.10
N ASN A 3 -1.90 13.33 3.54
CA ASN A 3 -0.45 13.34 3.38
C ASN A 3 -0.15 13.22 1.87
N ILE A 4 0.55 14.21 1.30
CA ILE A 4 0.95 14.20 -0.11
C ILE A 4 2.29 13.47 -0.20
N VAL A 5 2.41 12.57 -1.18
CA VAL A 5 3.67 11.89 -1.50
C VAL A 5 4.26 12.48 -2.76
N ASN A 6 5.55 12.80 -2.73
CA ASN A 6 6.30 13.38 -3.84
C ASN A 6 7.60 12.61 -4.10
N GLY A 7 8.05 12.58 -5.35
CA GLY A 7 9.33 11.98 -5.72
C GLY A 7 9.39 10.47 -5.49
N TYR A 8 8.28 9.77 -5.73
CA TYR A 8 8.23 8.31 -5.67
C TYR A 8 9.17 7.70 -6.71
N VAL A 9 10.11 6.88 -6.25
CA VAL A 9 11.02 6.10 -7.08
C VAL A 9 11.07 4.68 -6.53
N ALA A 10 10.93 3.68 -7.40
CA ALA A 10 11.02 2.27 -7.03
C ALA A 10 12.05 1.58 -7.94
N THR A 11 12.90 0.73 -7.36
CA THR A 11 13.72 -0.18 -8.14
C THR A 11 12.87 -1.30 -8.73
N SER A 12 13.37 -1.95 -9.78
CA SER A 12 12.81 -3.21 -10.24
C SER A 12 12.84 -4.27 -9.14
N TRP A 13 11.91 -5.22 -9.20
CA TRP A 13 11.95 -6.41 -8.35
C TRP A 13 13.16 -7.28 -8.73
N MET A 14 13.91 -7.70 -7.72
CA MET A 14 15.06 -8.59 -7.86
C MET A 14 14.79 -9.89 -7.13
N THR A 15 15.00 -11.02 -7.80
CA THR A 15 14.86 -12.35 -7.19
C THR A 15 16.05 -12.62 -6.27
N GLU A 16 15.76 -12.83 -4.98
CA GLU A 16 16.79 -13.11 -3.96
C GLU A 16 17.12 -14.61 -3.92
N ASN A 17 16.10 -15.46 -4.11
CA ASN A 17 16.26 -16.91 -4.23
C ASN A 17 15.35 -17.46 -5.33
N SER A 18 15.83 -18.48 -6.05
CA SER A 18 15.05 -19.17 -7.08
C SER A 18 14.33 -20.42 -6.53
N THR A 19 14.40 -20.65 -5.22
CA THR A 19 13.75 -21.77 -4.52
C THR A 19 12.30 -21.42 -4.17
N VAL A 20 11.39 -22.38 -4.22
CA VAL A 20 9.97 -22.17 -3.86
C VAL A 20 9.82 -22.15 -2.33
N PRO A 21 9.14 -21.15 -1.73
CA PRO A 21 8.49 -20.01 -2.37
C PRO A 21 9.48 -18.94 -2.84
N THR A 22 9.32 -18.47 -4.07
CA THR A 22 10.18 -17.43 -4.66
C THR A 22 10.08 -16.15 -3.85
N VAL A 23 11.24 -15.63 -3.45
CA VAL A 23 11.36 -14.35 -2.75
C VAL A 23 11.95 -13.31 -3.70
N THR A 24 11.23 -12.19 -3.86
CA THR A 24 11.71 -11.03 -4.61
C THR A 24 11.75 -9.80 -3.71
N THR A 25 12.69 -8.90 -3.97
CA THR A 25 12.86 -7.68 -3.19
C THR A 25 12.96 -6.45 -4.07
N ARG A 26 12.54 -5.30 -3.55
CA ARG A 26 12.82 -3.99 -4.16
C ARG A 26 12.94 -2.91 -3.09
N THR A 27 13.50 -1.77 -3.48
CA THR A 27 13.58 -0.59 -2.63
C THR A 27 12.77 0.53 -3.25
N VAL A 28 12.02 1.24 -2.41
CA VAL A 28 11.18 2.37 -2.78
C VAL A 28 11.60 3.58 -1.94
N THR A 29 11.70 4.75 -2.55
CA THR A 29 11.97 6.01 -1.87
C THR A 29 10.94 7.07 -2.26
N TYR A 30 10.55 7.90 -1.30
CA TYR A 30 9.63 9.01 -1.53
C TYR A 30 9.70 10.03 -0.39
N ASN A 31 9.14 11.21 -0.60
CA ASN A 31 8.91 12.19 0.46
C ASN A 31 7.43 12.24 0.81
N MET A 32 7.11 12.21 2.10
CA MET A 32 5.75 12.23 2.62
C MET A 32 5.53 13.47 3.47
N SER A 33 4.47 14.23 3.19
CA SER A 33 4.05 15.32 4.08
C SER A 33 3.54 14.78 5.40
N LEU A 34 3.83 15.49 6.49
CA LEU A 34 3.38 15.18 7.84
C LEU A 34 2.39 16.25 8.31
N ASN A 35 1.26 15.81 8.86
CA ASN A 35 0.26 16.72 9.45
C ASN A 35 0.57 17.05 10.92
N ASN A 36 1.81 17.43 11.21
CA ASN A 36 2.24 17.80 12.56
C ASN A 36 2.03 19.29 12.80
N THR A 37 1.37 19.67 13.90
CA THR A 37 1.21 21.09 14.29
C THR A 37 2.57 21.72 14.60
N PHE A 38 3.43 20.98 15.32
CA PHE A 38 4.80 21.38 15.67
C PHE A 38 5.80 20.31 15.21
N GLY A 39 6.97 20.74 14.71
CA GLY A 39 8.00 19.85 14.18
C GLY A 39 8.01 19.72 12.65
N PRO A 40 8.72 18.71 12.11
CA PRO A 40 8.90 18.53 10.67
C PRO A 40 7.56 18.38 9.94
N LYS A 41 7.44 19.07 8.80
CA LYS A 41 6.26 19.05 7.91
C LYS A 41 6.34 17.99 6.82
N SER A 42 7.49 17.33 6.70
CA SER A 42 7.70 16.22 5.79
C SER A 42 8.76 15.27 6.33
N THR A 43 8.78 14.06 5.80
CA THR A 43 9.80 13.04 6.05
C THR A 43 10.22 12.40 4.73
N SER A 44 11.49 12.07 4.62
CA SER A 44 11.96 11.20 3.54
C SER A 44 11.82 9.75 3.99
N VAL A 45 11.24 8.93 3.13
CA VAL A 45 10.89 7.55 3.40
C VAL A 45 11.73 6.65 2.51
N THR A 46 12.31 5.62 3.12
CA THR A 46 12.90 4.48 2.42
C THR A 46 12.16 3.22 2.84
N GLU A 47 11.58 2.53 1.88
CA GLU A 47 10.77 1.33 2.07
C GLU A 47 11.45 0.17 1.36
N LYS A 48 11.90 -0.84 2.12
CA LYS A 48 12.33 -2.12 1.57
C LYS A 48 11.12 -3.03 1.49
N GLN A 49 10.81 -3.53 0.30
CA GLN A 49 9.71 -4.45 0.06
C GLN A 49 10.26 -5.84 -0.22
N THR A 50 9.72 -6.85 0.45
CA THR A 50 9.99 -8.27 0.21
C THR A 50 8.68 -8.95 -0.14
N CYS A 51 8.59 -9.50 -1.35
CA CYS A 51 7.46 -10.27 -1.82
C CYS A 51 7.75 -11.76 -1.68
N HIS A 52 6.83 -12.47 -1.04
CA HIS A 52 6.82 -13.92 -0.94
C HIS A 52 5.63 -14.46 -1.73
N ALA A 53 5.89 -15.11 -2.86
CA ALA A 53 4.86 -15.86 -3.56
C ALA A 53 4.44 -17.08 -2.72
N PHE A 54 3.18 -17.47 -2.74
CA PHE A 54 2.81 -18.73 -2.10
C PHE A 54 3.30 -19.93 -2.92
N HIS A 55 3.40 -21.11 -2.28
CA HIS A 55 3.89 -22.33 -2.93
C HIS A 55 3.11 -22.69 -4.20
N VAL A 56 1.82 -22.35 -4.23
CA VAL A 56 0.99 -22.39 -5.42
C VAL A 56 0.87 -20.96 -5.93
N ALA A 57 1.42 -20.67 -7.11
CA ALA A 57 1.49 -19.32 -7.68
C ALA A 57 0.11 -18.64 -7.78
N ASP A 58 -0.97 -19.44 -7.89
CA ASP A 58 -2.34 -18.96 -8.03
C ASP A 58 -3.06 -18.72 -6.69
N ASP A 59 -2.50 -19.09 -5.55
CA ASP A 59 -3.19 -18.95 -4.25
C ASP A 59 -2.97 -17.57 -3.61
N GLY A 60 -1.96 -16.84 -4.06
CA GLY A 60 -1.69 -15.48 -3.61
C GLY A 60 -0.23 -15.22 -3.28
N PHE A 61 -0.01 -14.12 -2.56
CA PHE A 61 1.32 -13.66 -2.17
C PHE A 61 1.23 -12.75 -0.94
N SER A 62 2.38 -12.52 -0.31
CA SER A 62 2.53 -11.50 0.71
C SER A 62 3.63 -10.51 0.37
N VAL A 63 3.43 -9.24 0.71
CA VAL A 63 4.44 -8.19 0.60
C VAL A 63 4.69 -7.62 1.98
N MET A 64 5.88 -7.89 2.51
CA MET A 64 6.38 -7.25 3.72
C MET A 64 7.10 -5.96 3.35
N LYS A 65 6.84 -4.90 4.11
CA LYS A 65 7.39 -3.57 3.92
C LYS A 65 8.08 -3.14 5.19
N GLU A 66 9.38 -2.88 5.12
CA GLU A 66 10.16 -2.27 6.18
C GLU A 66 10.37 -0.80 5.84
N ILE A 67 9.72 0.09 6.58
CA ILE A 67 9.63 1.53 6.27
C ILE A 67 10.48 2.30 7.27
N GLN A 68 11.52 2.95 6.76
CA GLN A 68 12.43 3.81 7.50
C GLN A 68 12.12 5.27 7.16
N ASN A 69 11.76 6.04 8.18
CA ASN A 69 11.52 7.48 8.06
C ASN A 69 12.76 8.25 8.52
N SER A 70 13.14 9.29 7.79
CA SER A 70 14.24 10.20 8.14
C SER A 70 13.77 11.65 8.20
N GLY A 71 14.54 12.49 8.90
CA GLY A 71 14.17 13.88 9.15
C GLY A 71 13.08 14.08 10.20
N ILE A 72 12.73 13.04 10.96
CA ILE A 72 11.81 13.09 12.10
C ILE A 72 12.52 12.79 13.43
N PRO A 73 12.01 13.27 14.57
CA PRO A 73 12.53 12.88 15.88
C PRO A 73 12.55 11.35 16.02
N TYR A 74 13.67 10.82 16.51
CA TYR A 74 13.85 9.38 16.75
C TYR A 74 13.73 8.49 15.50
N GLY A 75 13.87 9.04 14.28
CA GLY A 75 13.76 8.27 13.04
C GLY A 75 14.61 6.99 13.03
N ASP A 76 15.84 7.04 13.53
CA ASP A 76 16.73 5.87 13.57
C ASP A 76 16.43 4.86 14.69
N ASN A 77 15.49 5.18 15.59
CA ASN A 77 15.16 4.34 16.75
C ASN A 77 13.99 3.40 16.49
N PHE A 78 13.26 3.56 15.40
CA PHE A 78 12.14 2.69 15.04
C PHE A 78 11.96 2.58 13.52
N ILE A 79 11.20 1.59 13.10
CA ILE A 79 10.64 1.49 11.75
C ILE A 79 9.13 1.27 11.85
N VAL A 80 8.45 1.47 10.72
CA VAL A 80 7.10 0.96 10.55
C VAL A 80 7.21 -0.29 9.68
N GLN A 81 6.63 -1.39 10.13
CA GLN A 81 6.55 -2.62 9.36
C GLN A 81 5.10 -2.85 8.95
N CYS A 82 4.86 -3.05 7.65
CA CYS A 82 3.55 -3.39 7.14
C CYS A 82 3.61 -4.66 6.30
N THR A 83 2.69 -5.60 6.53
CA THR A 83 2.57 -6.83 5.74
C THR A 83 1.21 -6.86 5.06
N TYR A 84 1.23 -7.00 3.73
CA TYR A 84 0.06 -7.15 2.89
C TYR A 84 -0.03 -8.61 2.50
N CYS A 85 -1.15 -9.26 2.79
CA CYS A 85 -1.43 -10.62 2.35
C CYS A 85 -2.59 -10.57 1.36
N ILE A 86 -2.32 -10.95 0.12
CA ILE A 86 -3.32 -11.05 -0.94
C ILE A 86 -3.54 -12.53 -1.15
N ILE A 87 -4.77 -12.98 -0.89
CA ILE A 87 -5.16 -14.38 -0.98
C ILE A 87 -6.28 -14.49 -1.99
N ARG A 88 -6.15 -15.37 -2.99
CA ARG A 88 -7.23 -15.61 -3.93
C ARG A 88 -8.43 -16.20 -3.20
N SER A 89 -9.62 -15.63 -3.43
CA SER A 89 -10.87 -16.16 -2.89
C SER A 89 -11.63 -16.98 -3.93
N ASP A 90 -11.63 -16.51 -5.17
CA ASP A 90 -12.12 -17.22 -6.36
C ASP A 90 -11.44 -16.64 -7.62
N ASN A 91 -11.95 -16.93 -8.82
CA ASN A 91 -11.33 -16.48 -10.07
C ASN A 91 -11.43 -14.97 -10.34
N THR A 92 -12.27 -14.25 -9.61
CA THR A 92 -12.47 -12.80 -9.77
C THR A 92 -12.27 -12.02 -8.48
N HIS A 93 -12.23 -12.69 -7.33
CA HIS A 93 -12.14 -12.07 -6.01
C HIS A 93 -10.85 -12.43 -5.29
N SER A 94 -10.34 -11.47 -4.54
CA SER A 94 -9.20 -11.64 -3.63
C SER A 94 -9.50 -11.04 -2.28
N ARG A 95 -8.94 -11.63 -1.23
CA ARG A 95 -8.95 -11.07 0.13
C ARG A 95 -7.63 -10.37 0.37
N LEU A 96 -7.70 -9.11 0.77
CA LEU A 96 -6.55 -8.33 1.22
C LEU A 96 -6.59 -8.22 2.75
N LEU A 97 -5.57 -8.78 3.41
CA LEU A 97 -5.32 -8.56 4.83
C LEU A 97 -4.07 -7.69 5.00
N ILE A 98 -4.14 -6.71 5.88
CA ILE A 98 -3.00 -5.81 6.12
C ILE A 98 -2.73 -5.73 7.62
N HIS A 99 -1.47 -5.94 7.97
CA HIS A 99 -0.95 -5.82 9.33
C HIS A 99 0.07 -4.70 9.34
N GLY A 100 -0.04 -3.77 10.29
CA GLY A 100 0.90 -2.66 10.45
C GLY A 100 1.33 -2.51 11.90
N ALA A 101 2.63 -2.36 12.14
CA ALA A 101 3.19 -2.20 13.48
C ALA A 101 4.38 -1.24 13.49
N MET A 102 4.55 -0.51 14.59
CA MET A 102 5.81 0.18 14.88
C MET A 102 6.78 -0.82 15.51
N VAL A 103 7.97 -0.99 14.93
CA VAL A 103 9.02 -1.85 15.47
C VAL A 103 10.14 -0.99 16.00
N GLN A 104 10.42 -1.13 17.28
CA GLN A 104 11.41 -0.33 17.98
C GLN A 104 12.81 -0.98 17.85
N LYS A 105 13.75 -0.26 17.23
CA LYS A 105 15.15 -0.68 17.05
C LYS A 105 16.02 -0.30 18.25
N LYS A 106 15.76 0.87 18.83
CA LYS A 106 16.47 1.42 20.00
C LYS A 106 15.46 1.92 21.02
N SER A 107 15.86 2.01 22.27
CA SER A 107 14.91 2.44 23.28
C SER A 107 14.45 3.90 23.08
N ILE A 108 13.18 4.13 23.36
CA ILE A 108 12.41 5.36 23.26
C ILE A 108 11.60 5.36 24.55
N TRP A 109 11.83 6.34 25.42
CA TRP A 109 11.34 6.31 26.81
C TRP A 109 10.40 7.47 27.10
N GLY A 110 9.51 7.28 28.08
CA GLY A 110 8.62 8.33 28.57
C GLY A 110 7.53 8.74 27.57
N ILE A 111 7.08 9.99 27.67
CA ILE A 111 5.90 10.52 26.97
C ILE A 111 6.09 10.48 25.44
N ILE A 112 7.33 10.67 24.96
CA ILE A 112 7.61 10.75 23.53
C ILE A 112 7.30 9.45 22.78
N LYS A 113 7.47 8.27 23.43
CA LYS A 113 7.09 6.98 22.85
C LYS A 113 5.60 6.96 22.49
N GLY A 114 4.75 7.36 23.43
CA GLY A 114 3.30 7.39 23.22
C GLY A 114 2.87 8.39 22.14
N ILE A 115 3.56 9.53 22.03
CA ILE A 115 3.30 10.52 20.95
C ILE A 115 3.66 9.94 19.59
N ILE A 116 4.83 9.29 19.47
CA ILE A 116 5.28 8.66 18.22
C ILE A 116 4.31 7.54 17.83
N GLU A 117 3.99 6.63 18.76
CA GLU A 117 3.07 5.52 18.52
C GLU A 117 1.71 6.03 18.05
N LYS A 118 1.13 7.01 18.76
CA LYS A 118 -0.16 7.59 18.39
C LYS A 118 -0.12 8.22 16.99
N SER A 119 0.95 8.95 16.66
CA SER A 119 1.12 9.57 15.35
C SER A 119 1.25 8.51 14.24
N THR A 120 2.07 7.48 14.46
CA THR A 120 2.26 6.37 13.52
C THR A 120 0.97 5.63 13.25
N TYR A 121 0.25 5.19 14.29
CA TYR A 121 -0.98 4.41 14.12
C TYR A 121 -2.12 5.24 13.53
N SER A 122 -2.23 6.52 13.88
CA SER A 122 -3.20 7.43 13.25
C SER A 122 -2.92 7.64 11.76
N GLY A 123 -1.63 7.75 11.39
CA GLY A 123 -1.21 7.82 9.99
C GLY A 123 -1.53 6.54 9.21
N LEU A 124 -1.27 5.37 9.79
CA LEU A 124 -1.60 4.07 9.21
C LEU A 124 -3.12 3.89 9.03
N GLU A 125 -3.91 4.20 10.06
CA GLU A 125 -5.38 4.11 10.01
C GLU A 125 -5.94 4.98 8.88
N THR A 126 -5.51 6.25 8.81
CA THR A 126 -5.94 7.18 7.75
C THR A 126 -5.55 6.65 6.37
N TYR A 127 -4.31 6.18 6.21
CA TYR A 127 -3.83 5.62 4.95
C TYR A 127 -4.65 4.42 4.50
N TYR A 128 -4.94 3.48 5.41
CA TYR A 128 -5.68 2.26 5.07
C TYR A 128 -7.17 2.49 4.86
N MET A 129 -7.77 3.48 5.52
CA MET A 129 -9.14 3.92 5.19
C MET A 129 -9.24 4.42 3.75
N VAL A 130 -8.31 5.28 3.33
CA VAL A 130 -8.26 5.79 1.94
C VAL A 130 -7.97 4.66 0.95
N LEU A 131 -7.09 3.72 1.29
CA LEU A 131 -6.81 2.55 0.46
C LEU A 131 -8.07 1.68 0.27
N GLU A 132 -8.82 1.41 1.34
CA GLU A 132 -10.06 0.62 1.27
C GLU A 132 -11.07 1.28 0.32
N GLU A 133 -11.32 2.58 0.47
CA GLU A 133 -12.24 3.33 -0.39
C GLU A 133 -11.77 3.35 -1.85
N THR A 134 -10.48 3.61 -2.08
CA THR A 134 -9.86 3.61 -3.41
C THR A 134 -10.02 2.26 -4.10
N LEU A 135 -9.75 1.16 -3.39
CA LEU A 135 -9.89 -0.19 -3.95
C LEU A 135 -11.34 -0.52 -4.30
N LYS A 136 -12.32 -0.09 -3.49
CA LYS A 136 -13.75 -0.28 -3.80
C LYS A 136 -14.14 0.42 -5.10
N LEU A 137 -13.77 1.70 -5.24
CA LEU A 137 -14.08 2.48 -6.44
C LEU A 137 -13.45 1.86 -7.69
N LEU A 138 -12.19 1.39 -7.60
CA LEU A 138 -11.53 0.72 -8.71
C LEU A 138 -12.20 -0.60 -9.09
N CYS A 139 -12.69 -1.36 -8.10
CA CYS A 139 -13.45 -2.58 -8.36
C CYS A 139 -14.82 -2.26 -9.00
N GLU A 140 -15.52 -1.24 -8.51
CA GLU A 140 -16.85 -0.85 -9.01
C GLU A 140 -16.81 -0.32 -10.44
N GLY A 141 -15.81 0.50 -10.78
CA GLY A 141 -15.62 1.01 -12.15
C GLY A 141 -15.29 -0.06 -13.20
N SER A 142 -14.99 -1.30 -12.77
CA SER A 142 -14.75 -2.44 -13.67
C SER A 142 -16.00 -3.27 -13.98
N ASN A 143 -17.17 -2.92 -13.42
CA ASN A 143 -18.41 -3.70 -13.53
C ASN A 143 -19.46 -3.13 -14.50
N GLU A 144 -19.13 -2.20 -15.40
CA GLU A 144 -20.12 -1.78 -16.40
C GLU A 144 -20.46 -2.91 -17.39
N PRO A 145 -21.76 -3.16 -17.67
CA PRO A 145 -22.18 -4.18 -18.62
C PRO A 145 -21.78 -3.77 -20.04
N LYS A 146 -21.08 -4.69 -20.73
CA LYS A 146 -20.70 -4.56 -22.15
C LYS A 146 -21.92 -4.22 -23.01
N GLN A 147 -22.02 -2.98 -23.48
CA GLN A 147 -22.80 -2.64 -24.67
C GLN A 147 -21.85 -2.25 -25.80
N THR A 148 -21.84 -3.10 -26.83
CA THR A 148 -21.05 -3.04 -28.05
C THR A 148 -21.10 -1.67 -28.72
N THR A 149 -20.00 -0.91 -28.68
CA THR A 149 -19.57 -0.09 -29.83
C THR A 149 -18.06 0.16 -29.75
N VAL A 150 -17.39 -0.10 -30.86
CA VAL A 150 -15.92 -0.16 -31.02
C VAL A 150 -15.32 1.25 -31.00
N LEU A 151 -14.48 1.59 -30.02
CA LEU A 151 -13.56 2.74 -30.00
C LEU A 151 -12.32 2.41 -29.13
N PRO A 152 -11.14 3.05 -29.35
CA PRO A 152 -9.86 2.54 -28.87
C PRO A 152 -9.73 2.56 -27.33
N GLU A 153 -9.47 1.38 -26.78
CA GLU A 153 -9.52 0.99 -25.36
C GLU A 153 -8.52 1.69 -24.42
N SER A 154 -7.67 2.60 -24.91
CA SER A 154 -6.59 3.21 -24.13
C SER A 154 -6.88 4.61 -23.59
N GLU A 155 -7.83 5.38 -24.16
CA GLU A 155 -8.10 6.76 -23.72
C GLU A 155 -9.31 6.87 -22.78
N ALA A 156 -10.34 6.05 -22.97
CA ALA A 156 -11.58 6.11 -22.20
C ALA A 156 -11.40 5.64 -20.74
N THR A 157 -10.69 4.53 -20.53
CA THR A 157 -10.41 3.97 -19.20
C THR A 157 -9.55 4.91 -18.35
N ASN A 158 -8.56 5.55 -18.99
CA ASN A 158 -7.70 6.54 -18.36
C ASN A 158 -8.48 7.81 -17.99
N SER A 159 -9.42 8.26 -18.84
CA SER A 159 -10.27 9.43 -18.55
C SER A 159 -11.18 9.20 -17.34
N ILE A 160 -11.82 8.03 -17.22
CA ILE A 160 -12.73 7.70 -16.12
C ILE A 160 -11.97 7.61 -14.77
N ILE A 161 -10.81 6.94 -14.75
CA ILE A 161 -9.96 6.85 -13.55
C ILE A 161 -9.48 8.25 -13.11
N ASN A 162 -9.08 9.10 -14.05
CA ASN A 162 -8.64 10.47 -13.78
C ASN A 162 -9.75 11.37 -13.21
N ASN A 163 -11.02 11.07 -13.55
CA ASN A 163 -12.19 11.84 -13.12
C ASN A 163 -12.77 11.37 -11.78
N LEU A 164 -12.73 10.07 -11.47
CA LEU A 164 -13.21 9.54 -10.17
C LEU A 164 -12.20 9.70 -9.04
N ILE A 165 -10.90 9.63 -9.34
CA ILE A 165 -9.84 9.72 -8.35
C ILE A 165 -8.80 10.70 -8.90
N PRO A 166 -8.68 11.93 -8.34
CA PRO A 166 -7.62 12.84 -8.72
C PRO A 166 -6.29 12.10 -8.77
N ASN A 167 -5.55 12.22 -9.88
CA ASN A 167 -4.20 11.64 -10.08
C ASN A 167 -3.23 11.81 -8.89
N LYS A 168 -3.53 12.77 -8.01
CA LYS A 168 -2.81 13.08 -6.77
C LYS A 168 -3.02 12.05 -5.64
N LEU A 169 -4.18 11.39 -5.57
CA LEU A 169 -4.50 10.35 -4.58
C LEU A 169 -3.85 9.01 -4.93
N LEU A 170 -3.87 8.64 -6.21
CA LEU A 170 -3.24 7.41 -6.69
C LEU A 170 -1.71 7.43 -6.50
N LYS A 171 -1.04 8.53 -6.86
CA LYS A 171 0.44 8.63 -6.77
C LYS A 171 1.02 8.59 -5.35
N GLY A 172 0.21 8.81 -4.31
CA GLY A 172 0.68 8.81 -2.93
C GLY A 172 0.17 7.70 -2.03
N TYR A 173 -0.89 7.01 -2.43
CA TYR A 173 -1.48 5.95 -1.62
C TYR A 173 -1.35 4.57 -2.28
N ALA A 174 -1.23 4.49 -3.61
CA ALA A 174 -1.06 3.24 -4.33
C ALA A 174 0.44 2.89 -4.52
N ASN A 175 1.15 2.63 -3.42
CA ASN A 175 2.51 2.07 -3.45
C ASN A 175 2.51 0.54 -3.68
N ILE A 176 1.35 -0.03 -4.04
CA ILE A 176 1.27 -1.39 -4.58
C ILE A 176 1.15 -1.23 -6.08
N ASP A 177 2.27 -1.41 -6.75
CA ASP A 177 2.26 -1.64 -8.18
C ASP A 177 1.56 -2.99 -8.40
N ILE A 178 0.27 -2.96 -8.73
CA ILE A 178 -0.52 -4.16 -9.08
C ILE A 178 -0.47 -4.44 -10.58
N SER A 179 0.33 -3.72 -11.37
CA SER A 179 0.39 -3.92 -12.82
C SER A 179 1.02 -5.26 -13.21
N PHE A 180 1.70 -5.94 -12.28
CA PHE A 180 2.14 -7.33 -12.44
C PHE A 180 1.00 -8.35 -12.20
N LEU A 181 -0.13 -7.93 -11.61
CA LEU A 181 -1.32 -8.74 -11.42
C LEU A 181 -2.16 -8.63 -12.70
N SER A 182 -1.70 -9.32 -13.74
CA SER A 182 -2.52 -9.51 -14.92
C SER A 182 -3.82 -10.20 -14.49
N THR A 183 -4.93 -9.47 -14.73
CA THR A 183 -6.35 -9.87 -14.69
C THR A 183 -7.10 -9.90 -13.34
N LYS A 184 -7.88 -8.80 -13.17
CA LYS A 184 -9.20 -8.69 -12.54
C LYS A 184 -9.31 -8.97 -11.03
N ILE A 185 -9.24 -7.88 -10.26
CA ILE A 185 -9.72 -7.82 -8.87
C ILE A 185 -11.14 -7.24 -8.90
N VAL A 186 -12.13 -8.03 -8.48
CA VAL A 186 -13.50 -7.60 -8.21
C VAL A 186 -13.84 -8.01 -6.76
N GLY A 187 -14.48 -7.09 -6.02
CA GLY A 187 -15.26 -7.33 -4.79
C GLY A 187 -14.48 -7.51 -3.47
N ILE A 188 -14.68 -6.56 -2.55
CA ILE A 188 -14.25 -6.65 -1.14
C ILE A 188 -15.44 -7.06 -0.28
N GLU A 189 -15.35 -8.17 0.45
CA GLU A 189 -16.38 -8.60 1.41
C GLU A 189 -15.95 -8.32 2.86
N LYS A 190 -16.79 -7.61 3.64
CA LYS A 190 -16.56 -7.37 5.08
C LYS A 190 -17.06 -8.56 5.90
N ARG A 191 -16.15 -9.25 6.60
CA ARG A 191 -16.54 -10.31 7.54
C ARG A 191 -17.16 -9.70 8.80
N LYS A 192 -18.46 -9.97 9.05
CA LYS A 192 -19.10 -9.68 10.35
C LYS A 192 -18.50 -10.58 11.43
N LYS A 193 -18.13 -9.99 12.58
CA LYS A 193 -17.78 -10.74 13.79
C LYS A 193 -19.03 -11.45 14.30
N ASN A 194 -19.02 -12.79 14.29
CA ASN A 194 -20.03 -13.55 15.02
C ASN A 194 -19.71 -13.45 16.53
N LYS A 195 -20.72 -13.07 17.31
CA LYS A 195 -20.75 -13.22 18.77
C LYS A 195 -21.00 -14.67 19.13
#